data_AF-L1QM20-F1
#
_entry.id   AF-L1QM20-F1
#
_cell.length_a   1.000
_cell.length_b   1.000
_cell.length_c   1.000
_cell.angle_alpha   90.00
_cell.angle_beta   90.00
_cell.angle_gamma   90.00
#
_symmetry.space_group_name_H-M   'P 1'
#
loop_
_entity.id
_entity.type
_entity.pdbx_description
1 polymer ?
#
loop_
_entity_poly.entity_id
_entity_poly.type
_entity_poly.pdbx_seq_one_letter_code
_entity_poly.pdbx_strand_id
1 'polypeptide(L)'
;MSKEKLTKGKTSIISNQKGFKMPVGDMRKTKTDYDIPTFGFKSALLIVGAAIVSTIVIPMLLQFTGLNFEVVAIIANTLITSYAVAYSRYFIESKKGYCKKFWYTYLIFAVSFCVIGFLWLIMSVYV
;
A
#
# COMPACT_ATOMS: atom_id res chain seq x y z
N MET A 1 -27.33 -9.68 62.20
CA MET A 1 -26.69 -8.62 61.39
C MET A 1 -26.58 -9.13 59.95
N SER A 2 -26.84 -8.31 58.92
CA SER A 2 -26.65 -8.62 57.47
C SER A 2 -27.89 -9.03 56.65
N LYS A 3 -28.94 -8.20 56.66
CA LYS A 3 -29.94 -8.15 55.55
C LYS A 3 -30.11 -6.74 54.95
N GLU A 4 -29.32 -5.75 55.41
CA GLU A 4 -29.53 -4.33 55.10
C GLU A 4 -28.58 -3.74 54.03
N LYS A 5 -27.67 -4.54 53.45
CA LYS A 5 -26.66 -4.04 52.50
C LYS A 5 -26.87 -4.39 51.03
N LEU A 6 -27.87 -5.18 50.67
CA LEU A 6 -28.09 -5.58 49.27
C LEU A 6 -29.08 -4.71 48.48
N THR A 7 -29.87 -3.86 49.15
CA THR A 7 -30.94 -3.09 48.50
C THR A 7 -30.54 -1.65 48.14
N LYS A 8 -29.41 -1.15 48.64
CA LYS A 8 -28.94 0.23 48.37
C LYS A 8 -28.14 0.39 47.08
N GLY A 9 -27.61 -0.70 46.50
CA GLY A 9 -26.71 -0.65 45.35
C GLY A 9 -27.38 -0.58 43.98
N LYS A 10 -28.70 -0.83 43.88
CA LYS A 10 -29.40 -0.90 42.57
C LYS A 10 -30.21 0.36 42.23
N THR A 11 -30.47 1.23 43.20
CA THR A 11 -31.42 2.35 43.02
C THR A 11 -30.76 3.64 42.51
N SER A 12 -29.44 3.79 42.60
CA SER A 12 -28.73 5.02 42.19
C SER A 12 -28.35 5.10 40.71
N ILE A 13 -28.37 3.97 39.98
CA ILE A 13 -27.90 3.89 38.59
C ILE A 13 -29.02 4.02 37.54
N ILE A 14 -30.28 4.04 37.96
CA ILE A 14 -31.44 4.02 37.05
C ILE A 14 -32.01 5.44 36.81
N SER A 15 -31.67 6.44 37.62
CA SER A 15 -32.31 7.77 37.57
C SER A 15 -31.68 8.78 36.59
N ASN A 16 -30.68 8.41 35.78
CA ASN A 16 -30.05 9.36 34.84
C ASN A 16 -30.19 8.94 33.38
N GLN A 17 -31.42 8.59 32.98
CA GLN A 17 -31.84 8.44 31.59
C GLN A 17 -32.59 9.71 31.12
N LYS A 18 -32.05 10.90 31.42
CA LYS A 18 -32.53 12.14 30.79
C LYS A 18 -31.65 12.48 29.59
N GLY A 19 -32.10 12.00 28.42
CA GLY A 19 -31.73 12.56 27.12
C GLY A 19 -30.35 12.15 26.59
N PHE A 20 -30.20 10.88 26.20
CA PHE A 20 -29.12 10.52 25.27
C PHE A 20 -29.52 10.94 23.84
N LYS A 21 -29.36 12.23 23.53
CA LYS A 21 -29.26 12.67 22.13
C LYS A 21 -27.86 12.29 21.67
N MET A 22 -27.74 11.28 20.81
CA MET A 22 -26.49 11.04 20.10
C MET A 22 -26.20 12.25 19.21
N PRO A 23 -25.15 13.04 19.45
CA PRO A 23 -24.75 14.04 18.47
C PRO A 23 -24.23 13.29 17.24
N VAL A 24 -24.98 13.34 16.14
CA VAL A 24 -24.57 12.81 14.82
C VAL A 24 -23.29 13.52 14.31
N GLY A 25 -22.77 14.51 15.05
CA GLY A 25 -21.51 15.21 14.79
C GLY A 25 -20.24 14.47 15.26
N ASP A 26 -20.33 13.54 16.22
CA ASP A 26 -19.12 12.94 16.82
C ASP A 26 -18.64 11.65 16.14
N MET A 27 -19.39 11.13 15.15
CA MET A 27 -18.93 10.01 14.33
C MET A 27 -17.82 10.39 13.33
N ARG A 28 -17.51 11.68 13.17
CA ARG A 28 -16.40 12.14 12.30
C ARG A 28 -15.01 12.08 12.96
N LYS A 29 -14.93 11.75 14.25
CA LYS A 29 -13.66 11.80 15.00
C LYS A 29 -13.32 10.51 15.75
N THR A 30 -13.92 9.38 15.34
CA THR A 30 -13.31 8.09 15.67
C THR A 30 -12.07 7.93 14.78
N LYS A 31 -10.94 8.47 15.23
CA LYS A 31 -9.66 8.07 14.67
C LYS A 31 -9.51 6.60 15.04
N THR A 32 -9.65 5.72 14.06
CA THR A 32 -9.14 4.35 14.18
C THR A 32 -7.70 4.43 14.66
N ASP A 33 -7.37 3.77 15.77
CA ASP A 33 -6.01 3.73 16.36
C ASP A 33 -5.01 2.90 15.52
N TYR A 34 -5.33 2.72 14.24
CA TYR A 34 -4.42 2.16 13.26
C TYR A 34 -3.97 3.30 12.37
N ASP A 35 -2.69 3.62 12.45
CA ASP A 35 -2.02 4.48 11.49
C ASP A 35 -2.01 3.74 10.15
N ILE A 36 -3.04 3.98 9.32
CA ILE A 36 -3.17 3.34 8.00
C ILE A 36 -1.95 3.80 7.21
N PRO A 37 -1.00 2.91 6.88
CA PRO A 37 0.17 3.29 6.11
C PRO A 37 -0.32 3.63 4.70
N THR A 38 -0.53 4.91 4.46
CA THR A 38 -0.95 5.45 3.16
C THR A 38 0.31 5.72 2.36
N PHE A 39 0.29 5.43 1.06
CA PHE A 39 1.37 5.85 0.18
C PHE A 39 1.37 7.38 0.12
N GLY A 40 2.39 8.02 0.69
CA GLY A 40 2.54 9.46 0.65
C GLY A 40 2.77 9.96 -0.78
N PHE A 41 2.50 11.24 -1.01
CA PHE A 41 2.66 11.87 -2.32
C PHE A 41 4.09 11.70 -2.90
N LYS A 42 5.11 11.71 -2.03
CA LYS A 42 6.52 11.48 -2.41
C LYS A 42 6.75 10.08 -2.98
N SER A 43 6.11 9.08 -2.37
CA SER A 43 6.16 7.69 -2.80
C SER A 43 5.48 7.51 -4.16
N ALA A 44 4.31 8.13 -4.34
CA ALA A 44 3.58 8.10 -5.60
C ALA A 44 4.38 8.75 -6.75
N LEU A 45 4.96 9.93 -6.50
CA LEU A 45 5.77 10.64 -7.50
C LEU A 45 6.99 9.82 -7.94
N LEU A 46 7.65 9.13 -7.00
CA LEU A 46 8.78 8.26 -7.31
C LEU A 46 8.36 7.09 -8.20
N ILE A 47 7.27 6.41 -7.85
CA ILE A 47 6.78 5.26 -8.64
C ILE A 47 6.40 5.70 -10.06
N VAL A 48 5.68 6.82 -10.20
CA VAL A 48 5.29 7.36 -11.50
C VAL A 48 6.52 7.78 -12.32
N GLY A 49 7.45 8.50 -11.68
CA GLY A 49 8.70 8.91 -12.32
C GLY A 49 9.52 7.71 -12.80
N ALA A 50 9.64 6.67 -11.98
CA ALA A 50 10.34 5.44 -12.33
C ALA A 50 9.66 4.71 -13.50
N ALA A 51 8.33 4.66 -13.53
CA ALA A 51 7.57 4.03 -14.61
C ALA A 51 7.73 4.78 -15.95
N ILE A 52 7.74 6.11 -15.94
CA ILE A 52 7.98 6.92 -17.15
C ILE A 52 9.42 6.75 -17.64
N VAL A 53 10.38 6.79 -16.71
CA VAL A 53 11.80 6.61 -17.04
C VAL A 53 12.02 5.22 -17.64
N SER A 54 11.40 4.17 -17.07
CA SER A 54 11.56 2.81 -17.59
C SER A 54 10.94 2.64 -18.97
N THR A 55 9.79 3.27 -19.26
CA THR A 55 9.16 3.17 -20.57
C THR A 55 9.85 3.98 -21.66
N ILE A 56 10.64 5.02 -21.32
CA ILE A 56 11.33 5.85 -22.32
C ILE A 56 12.80 5.42 -22.49
N VAL A 57 13.54 5.29 -21.39
CA VAL A 57 14.98 5.06 -21.42
C VAL A 57 15.29 3.66 -21.96
N ILE A 58 14.45 2.67 -21.64
CA ILE A 58 14.72 1.29 -22.03
C ILE A 58 14.55 1.08 -23.53
N PRO A 59 13.44 1.49 -24.17
CA PRO A 59 13.34 1.47 -25.62
C PRO A 59 14.48 2.19 -26.34
N MET A 60 14.95 3.30 -25.77
CA MET A 60 16.05 4.08 -26.33
C MET A 60 17.38 3.33 -26.29
N LEU A 61 17.69 2.67 -25.16
CA LEU A 61 18.90 1.85 -25.02
C LEU A 61 18.83 0.57 -25.86
N LEU A 62 17.63 0.02 -26.05
CA LEU A 62 17.45 -1.26 -26.70
C LEU A 62 17.66 -1.22 -28.21
N GLN A 63 17.48 -0.05 -28.84
CA GLN A 63 17.73 0.19 -30.26
C GLN A 63 19.16 -0.17 -30.69
N PHE A 64 20.12 -0.20 -29.76
CA PHE A 64 21.52 -0.51 -30.04
C PHE A 64 21.89 -2.00 -29.90
N THR A 65 20.99 -2.84 -29.36
CA THR A 65 21.34 -4.19 -28.89
C THR A 65 20.84 -5.33 -29.78
N GLY A 66 19.96 -5.06 -30.76
CA GLY A 66 19.38 -6.09 -31.65
C GLY A 66 18.53 -7.16 -30.94
N LEU A 67 18.25 -6.98 -29.65
CA LEU A 67 17.44 -7.88 -28.84
C LEU A 67 15.94 -7.67 -29.11
N ASN A 68 15.14 -8.71 -28.86
CA ASN A 68 13.68 -8.63 -28.99
C ASN A 68 13.13 -7.54 -28.08
N PHE A 69 12.59 -6.49 -28.71
CA PHE A 69 12.22 -5.26 -28.04
C PHE A 69 11.24 -5.47 -26.89
N GLU A 70 10.19 -6.24 -27.16
CA GLU A 70 9.07 -6.47 -26.26
C GLU A 70 9.50 -7.19 -24.97
N VAL A 71 10.29 -8.25 -25.11
CA VAL A 71 10.72 -9.08 -23.99
C VAL A 71 11.61 -8.29 -23.03
N VAL A 72 12.57 -7.54 -23.56
CA VAL A 72 13.47 -6.76 -22.69
C VAL A 72 12.75 -5.54 -22.11
N ALA A 73 11.86 -4.90 -22.86
CA ALA A 73 11.01 -3.83 -22.33
C ALA A 73 10.16 -4.32 -21.15
N ILE A 74 9.57 -5.52 -21.24
CA ILE A 74 8.83 -6.14 -20.13
C ILE A 74 9.75 -6.40 -18.94
N ILE A 75 10.85 -7.12 -19.14
CA ILE A 75 11.76 -7.48 -18.04
C ILE A 75 12.23 -6.23 -17.33
N ALA A 76 12.59 -5.19 -18.07
CA ALA A 76 13.22 -4.05 -17.45
C ALA A 76 12.21 -3.05 -16.86
N ASN A 77 11.00 -2.89 -17.45
CA ASN A 77 9.89 -2.18 -16.78
C ASN A 77 9.49 -2.86 -15.47
N THR A 78 9.39 -4.19 -15.48
CA THR A 78 8.96 -4.97 -14.32
C THR A 78 9.98 -4.87 -13.19
N LEU A 79 11.28 -4.94 -13.49
CA LEU A 79 12.35 -4.73 -12.51
C LEU A 79 12.38 -3.30 -11.96
N ILE A 80 12.33 -2.27 -12.80
CA ILE A 80 12.39 -0.87 -12.34
C ILE A 80 11.16 -0.51 -11.51
N THR A 81 9.96 -0.89 -11.96
CA THR A 81 8.72 -0.53 -11.29
C THR A 81 8.56 -1.30 -9.97
N SER A 82 8.87 -2.59 -9.94
CA SER A 82 8.87 -3.35 -8.67
C SER A 82 9.92 -2.82 -7.69
N TYR A 83 11.08 -2.38 -8.18
CA TYR A 83 12.10 -1.75 -7.35
C TYR A 83 11.60 -0.41 -6.78
N ALA A 84 10.95 0.42 -7.59
CA ALA A 84 10.36 1.69 -7.14
C ALA A 84 9.27 1.48 -6.07
N VAL A 85 8.43 0.45 -6.23
CA VAL A 85 7.41 0.08 -5.24
C VAL A 85 8.04 -0.40 -3.94
N ALA A 86 9.06 -1.25 -3.99
CA ALA A 86 9.78 -1.69 -2.80
C ALA A 86 10.52 -0.54 -2.13
N TYR A 87 11.18 0.32 -2.91
CA TYR A 87 11.94 1.47 -2.43
C TYR A 87 11.03 2.49 -1.73
N SER A 88 9.93 2.87 -2.35
CA SER A 88 8.97 3.80 -1.75
C SER A 88 8.45 3.29 -0.41
N ARG A 89 8.08 2.01 -0.31
CA ARG A 89 7.56 1.43 0.93
C ARG A 89 8.59 1.36 2.07
N TYR A 90 9.82 0.95 1.78
CA TYR A 90 10.81 0.71 2.83
C TYR A 90 11.69 1.92 3.16
N PHE A 91 11.95 2.81 2.20
CA PHE A 91 12.78 4.00 2.40
C PHE A 91 11.97 5.26 2.68
N ILE A 92 10.87 5.51 1.96
CA ILE A 92 10.09 6.73 2.14
C ILE A 92 9.14 6.60 3.33
N GLU A 93 8.32 5.55 3.33
CA GLU A 93 7.29 5.37 4.38
C GLU A 93 7.88 4.79 5.66
N SER A 94 8.52 3.62 5.58
CA SER A 94 8.95 2.92 6.80
C SER A 94 10.31 3.38 7.34
N LYS A 95 11.12 4.11 6.55
CA LYS A 95 12.53 4.46 6.83
C LYS A 95 13.40 3.30 7.35
N LYS A 96 13.05 2.05 7.03
CA LYS A 96 13.74 0.82 7.45
C LYS A 96 14.97 0.52 6.60
N GLY A 97 15.02 1.06 5.38
CA GLY A 97 16.11 0.83 4.43
C GLY A 97 16.16 -0.60 3.87
N TYR A 98 17.35 -1.05 3.47
CA TYR A 98 17.56 -2.39 2.92
C TYR A 98 17.47 -3.46 4.02
N CYS A 99 16.32 -4.13 4.09
CA CYS A 99 16.06 -5.24 5.00
C CYS A 99 15.85 -6.55 4.23
N LYS A 100 15.92 -7.71 4.91
CA LYS A 100 15.53 -9.00 4.27
C LYS A 100 14.11 -8.94 3.69
N LYS A 101 13.18 -8.27 4.40
CA LYS A 101 11.79 -8.04 3.96
C LYS A 101 11.69 -7.17 2.70
N PHE A 102 12.63 -6.25 2.48
CA PHE A 102 12.68 -5.43 1.27
C PHE A 102 12.88 -6.32 0.03
N TRP A 103 13.87 -7.22 0.08
CA TRP A 103 14.18 -8.13 -1.02
C TRP A 103 13.03 -9.09 -1.31
N TYR A 104 12.36 -9.63 -0.29
CA TYR A 104 11.16 -10.45 -0.50
C TYR A 104 10.03 -9.65 -1.16
N THR A 105 9.80 -8.40 -0.74
CA THR A 105 8.76 -7.55 -1.31
C THR A 105 9.09 -7.21 -2.77
N TYR A 106 10.34 -6.85 -3.06
CA TYR A 106 10.82 -6.61 -4.41
C TYR A 106 10.61 -7.84 -5.30
N LEU A 107 11.02 -9.02 -4.85
CA LEU A 107 10.91 -10.26 -5.62
C LEU A 107 9.46 -10.66 -5.88
N ILE A 108 8.56 -10.54 -4.90
CA ILE A 108 7.13 -10.82 -5.08
C ILE A 108 6.51 -9.91 -6.14
N PHE A 109 6.79 -8.60 -6.08
CA PHE A 109 6.27 -7.66 -7.08
C PHE A 109 6.91 -7.86 -8.45
N ALA A 110 8.22 -8.11 -8.51
CA ALA A 110 8.93 -8.38 -9.75
C ALA A 110 8.37 -9.61 -10.46
N VAL A 111 8.19 -10.73 -9.75
CA VAL A 111 7.60 -11.95 -10.30
C VAL A 111 6.15 -11.70 -10.74
N SER A 112 5.35 -11.01 -9.93
CA SER A 112 3.96 -10.70 -10.28
C SER A 112 3.85 -9.87 -11.56
N PHE A 113 4.61 -8.77 -11.66
CA PHE A 113 4.60 -7.92 -12.85
C PHE A 113 5.22 -8.61 -14.07
N CYS A 114 6.23 -9.45 -13.87
CA CYS A 114 6.82 -10.26 -14.93
C CYS A 114 5.78 -11.22 -15.52
N VAL A 115 5.07 -11.99 -14.69
CA VAL A 115 4.01 -12.90 -15.14
C VAL A 115 2.92 -12.14 -15.89
N ILE A 116 2.47 -11.00 -15.36
CA ILE A 116 1.45 -10.16 -16.01
C ILE A 116 1.95 -9.64 -17.37
N GLY A 117 3.19 -9.15 -17.45
CA GLY A 117 3.78 -8.64 -18.68
C GLY A 117 3.94 -9.72 -19.75
N PHE A 118 4.39 -10.91 -19.37
CA PHE A 118 4.49 -12.04 -20.30
C PHE A 118 3.12 -12.56 -20.75
N LEU A 119 2.11 -12.58 -19.86
CA LEU A 119 0.73 -12.88 -20.25
C LEU A 119 0.22 -11.88 -21.29
N TRP A 120 0.53 -10.59 -21.11
CA TRP A 120 0.15 -9.54 -22.05
C TRP A 120 0.80 -9.76 -23.44
N LEU A 121 2.08 -10.13 -23.47
CA LEU A 121 2.80 -10.46 -24.71
C LEU A 121 2.15 -11.66 -25.42
N ILE A 122 1.84 -12.74 -24.70
CA ILE A 122 1.20 -13.95 -25.28
C ILE A 122 -0.19 -13.64 -25.84
N MET A 123 -0.94 -12.77 -25.18
CA MET A 123 -2.28 -12.36 -25.63
C MET A 123 -2.24 -11.38 -26.83
N SER A 124 -1.06 -10.99 -27.32
CA SER A 124 -0.86 -9.96 -28.35
C SER A 124 -1.64 -8.67 -28.10
N VAL A 125 -1.92 -8.33 -26.84
CA VAL A 125 -2.54 -7.04 -26.48
C VAL A 125 -1.47 -5.93 -26.41
N TYR A 126 -0.29 -6.15 -26.96
CA TYR A 126 0.65 -5.09 -27.28
C TYR A 126 0.20 -4.43 -28.60
N VAL A 127 -0.56 -3.35 -28.49
CA VAL A 127 -0.81 -2.38 -29.56
C VAL A 127 0.29 -1.32 -29.54
#